data_AF-A0A3N6LTZ1-F1
#
_entry.id   AF-A0A3N6LTZ1-F1
#
_cell.length_a   1.000
_cell.length_b   1.000
_cell.length_c   1.000
_cell.angle_alpha   90.00
_cell.angle_beta   90.00
_cell.angle_gamma   90.00
#
_symmetry.space_group_name_H-M   'P 1'
#
loop_
_entity.id
_entity.type
_entity.pdbx_description
1 polymer ?
#
loop_
_entity_poly.entity_id
_entity_poly.type
_entity_poly.pdbx_seq_one_letter_code
_entity_poly.pdbx_strand_id
1 'polypeptide(L)'
;MARPASVARPGRVGGVCRPPRATSTGCLAAGGACDVSVDADGDPDGFGFDLEIDRVRLLTYALTVAIVFTIAVGAGTSTAAFGPFTPSWEGTTELRERLADDPETDVEILRETTEYGDRQADGTIAFVVSPEQSYDDADATRVRRFVEDGGTLVVFDNFGTHGNDVLADVGADSRFDGRVVRDDHRYDGGPLMPIAQRSADHPYTAGAERLSLNYATAVDPGGGPDANRTSADGNTTVLFATSEFARLEDADGEPGTDDRSMDSVGPYPVATVESVGDGRVVAVGDPSLAVNAMIDREDNAAFLTTFAADGDRVYFDVSHAEELPPLANLLVTLRQSPPVQILVGFAVVSGIGLSTNRRVRAAAATARRRWALLVDSSERSAGVDDSRPSPAREPTRAAVSTESDRHRPSDSHE
;
A
#
# COMPACT_ATOMS: atom_id res chain seq x y z
N MET A 1 50.93 27.90 -24.91
CA MET A 1 50.81 27.27 -26.24
C MET A 1 49.31 27.18 -26.57
N ALA A 2 48.75 28.24 -27.12
CA ALA A 2 48.41 28.41 -28.55
C ALA A 2 46.99 27.92 -28.90
N ARG A 3 46.03 28.86 -28.97
CA ARG A 3 44.93 28.84 -29.96
C ARG A 3 45.50 29.43 -31.26
N PRO A 4 45.08 28.99 -32.47
CA PRO A 4 43.88 29.57 -33.12
C PRO A 4 43.15 28.58 -34.09
N ALA A 5 41.83 28.70 -34.28
CA ALA A 5 41.11 29.36 -35.38
C ALA A 5 40.85 28.51 -36.66
N SER A 6 39.64 28.78 -37.18
CA SER A 6 38.93 28.43 -38.41
C SER A 6 39.72 28.29 -39.73
N VAL A 7 39.16 27.60 -40.74
CA VAL A 7 38.57 28.17 -42.00
C VAL A 7 38.25 27.08 -43.06
N ALA A 8 37.09 27.25 -43.73
CA ALA A 8 36.64 26.89 -45.10
C ALA A 8 36.46 25.43 -45.64
N ARG A 9 35.17 25.10 -45.92
CA ARG A 9 34.46 24.72 -47.19
C ARG A 9 35.27 24.51 -48.50
N PRO A 10 34.69 23.99 -49.64
CA PRO A 10 33.34 23.42 -49.93
C PRO A 10 33.33 22.13 -50.82
N GLY A 11 32.13 21.53 -51.03
CA GLY A 11 31.86 20.58 -52.13
C GLY A 11 30.41 20.67 -52.63
N ARG A 12 30.22 21.20 -53.84
CA ARG A 12 28.98 21.32 -54.64
C ARG A 12 28.72 20.03 -55.43
N VAL A 13 27.45 19.62 -55.59
CA VAL A 13 26.72 19.22 -56.83
C VAL A 13 25.22 19.20 -56.42
N GLY A 14 24.18 19.68 -57.11
CA GLY A 14 23.95 20.23 -58.46
C GLY A 14 22.56 19.75 -58.94
N GLY A 15 21.68 20.67 -59.39
CA GLY A 15 20.36 20.37 -60.00
C GLY A 15 19.32 21.45 -59.69
N VAL A 16 19.40 22.66 -60.25
CA VAL A 16 18.89 23.13 -61.58
C VAL A 16 17.37 23.06 -61.73
N CYS A 17 16.74 24.23 -61.64
CA CYS A 17 15.40 24.56 -62.09
C CYS A 17 15.38 25.02 -63.57
N ARG A 18 14.16 25.05 -64.13
CA ARG A 18 13.57 26.03 -65.09
C ARG A 18 13.35 25.58 -66.57
N PRO A 19 12.45 26.26 -67.33
CA PRO A 19 11.15 25.74 -67.79
C PRO A 19 10.99 25.81 -69.33
N PRO A 20 9.76 25.80 -69.88
CA PRO A 20 9.42 26.89 -70.80
C PRO A 20 7.99 27.47 -70.69
N ARG A 21 7.95 28.79 -70.90
CA ARG A 21 6.88 29.64 -71.48
C ARG A 21 6.54 29.17 -72.91
N ALA A 22 5.51 29.57 -73.65
CA ALA A 22 4.25 30.33 -73.54
C ALA A 22 3.75 30.45 -75.00
N THR A 23 2.44 30.57 -75.23
CA THR A 23 1.85 31.23 -76.43
C THR A 23 0.46 31.71 -76.03
N SER A 24 0.27 33.02 -75.79
CA SER A 24 -0.40 34.02 -76.67
C SER A 24 -1.85 33.65 -77.00
N THR A 25 -2.87 34.48 -76.75
CA THR A 25 -3.17 35.78 -77.41
C THR A 25 -4.35 36.43 -76.62
N GLY A 26 -4.28 37.70 -76.18
CA GLY A 26 -5.02 38.88 -76.75
C GLY A 26 -6.55 38.76 -76.72
N CYS A 27 -7.41 39.71 -76.36
CA CYS A 27 -7.32 41.14 -76.03
C CYS A 27 -8.72 41.61 -75.55
N LEU A 28 -8.78 42.65 -74.70
CA LEU A 28 -9.81 43.71 -74.58
C LEU A 28 -11.26 43.44 -74.07
N ALA A 29 -11.53 44.11 -72.93
CA ALA A 29 -12.58 45.12 -72.69
C ALA A 29 -13.96 44.73 -72.12
N ALA A 30 -14.17 45.26 -70.90
CA ALA A 30 -15.32 46.06 -70.41
C ALA A 30 -16.74 45.47 -70.35
N GLY A 31 -17.24 45.39 -69.12
CA GLY A 31 -18.58 45.88 -68.74
C GLY A 31 -19.76 44.92 -68.86
N GLY A 32 -20.59 44.91 -67.82
CA GLY A 32 -21.99 44.46 -67.91
C GLY A 32 -22.31 43.22 -67.08
N ALA A 33 -23.04 43.44 -65.99
CA ALA A 33 -23.78 42.40 -65.29
C ALA A 33 -24.80 41.73 -66.21
N CYS A 34 -25.02 40.43 -66.07
CA CYS A 34 -26.31 39.79 -66.26
C CYS A 34 -26.34 38.40 -65.59
N ASP A 35 -27.38 38.23 -64.80
CA ASP A 35 -27.90 37.03 -64.17
C ASP A 35 -28.20 35.95 -65.23
N VAL A 36 -27.75 34.71 -65.01
CA VAL A 36 -28.31 33.49 -65.62
C VAL A 36 -28.24 32.37 -64.59
N SER A 37 -29.41 32.06 -64.05
CA SER A 37 -29.76 30.80 -63.40
C SER A 37 -29.91 29.71 -64.45
N VAL A 38 -29.43 28.48 -64.18
CA VAL A 38 -30.11 27.17 -64.40
C VAL A 38 -29.29 26.06 -63.71
N ASP A 39 -29.98 25.27 -62.89
CA ASP A 39 -29.58 24.04 -62.19
C ASP A 39 -28.92 22.95 -63.06
N ALA A 40 -28.03 22.15 -62.46
CA ALA A 40 -28.04 20.69 -62.54
C ALA A 40 -26.89 20.05 -61.73
N ASP A 41 -27.29 19.23 -60.75
CA ASP A 41 -26.66 17.98 -60.28
C ASP A 41 -25.14 17.84 -60.18
N GLY A 42 -24.70 17.53 -58.95
CA GLY A 42 -23.40 16.90 -58.73
C GLY A 42 -22.98 16.88 -57.26
N ASP A 43 -23.66 16.08 -56.43
CA ASP A 43 -22.99 15.51 -55.26
C ASP A 43 -22.31 14.21 -55.71
N PRO A 44 -21.00 14.08 -55.45
CA PRO A 44 -20.62 12.89 -54.71
C PRO A 44 -19.56 13.20 -53.65
N ASP A 45 -19.90 12.81 -52.43
CA ASP A 45 -19.02 12.08 -51.52
C ASP A 45 -17.69 12.78 -51.22
N GLY A 46 -17.79 13.94 -50.57
CA GLY A 46 -16.75 14.38 -49.66
C GLY A 46 -16.64 13.41 -48.49
N PHE A 47 -15.74 12.43 -48.58
CA PHE A 47 -15.19 11.70 -47.43
C PHE A 47 -14.37 12.64 -46.53
N GLY A 48 -15.03 13.66 -45.98
CA GLY A 48 -14.61 14.30 -44.76
C GLY A 48 -14.99 13.35 -43.64
N PHE A 49 -14.05 12.51 -43.21
CA PHE A 49 -14.13 12.03 -41.84
C PHE A 49 -14.09 13.28 -40.97
N ASP A 50 -15.25 13.71 -40.47
CA ASP A 50 -15.38 14.68 -39.40
C ASP A 50 -14.63 14.12 -38.19
N LEU A 51 -13.31 14.33 -38.19
CA LEU A 51 -12.44 14.29 -37.02
C LEU A 51 -12.70 15.54 -36.15
N GLU A 52 -13.91 16.08 -36.20
CA GLU A 52 -14.48 16.92 -35.16
C GLU A 52 -15.08 16.00 -34.06
N ILE A 53 -14.32 14.98 -33.66
CA ILE A 53 -14.39 14.54 -32.26
C ILE A 53 -13.92 15.77 -31.50
N ASP A 54 -14.88 16.56 -31.02
CA ASP A 54 -14.73 17.71 -30.12
C ASP A 54 -13.38 17.58 -29.41
N ARG A 55 -12.38 18.39 -29.76
CA ARG A 55 -11.04 18.32 -29.14
C ARG A 55 -11.17 18.33 -27.61
N VAL A 56 -12.21 19.00 -27.12
CA VAL A 56 -12.68 19.01 -25.73
C VAL A 56 -13.01 17.60 -25.22
N ARG A 57 -13.80 16.79 -25.94
CA ARG A 57 -14.13 15.41 -25.54
C ARG A 57 -12.90 14.51 -25.53
N LEU A 58 -12.03 14.63 -26.53
CA LEU A 58 -10.79 13.87 -26.58
C LEU A 58 -9.88 14.21 -25.40
N LEU A 59 -9.77 15.51 -25.06
CA LEU A 59 -9.07 15.99 -23.86
C LEU A 59 -9.72 15.48 -22.57
N THR A 60 -11.05 15.49 -22.47
CA THR A 60 -11.75 14.97 -21.29
C THR A 60 -11.52 13.48 -21.12
N TYR A 61 -11.52 12.70 -22.20
CA TYR A 61 -11.21 11.27 -22.12
C TYR A 61 -9.76 11.02 -21.73
N ALA A 62 -8.82 11.73 -22.36
CA ALA A 62 -7.41 11.62 -22.02
C ALA A 62 -7.16 12.00 -20.54
N LEU A 63 -7.79 13.08 -20.06
CA LEU A 63 -7.71 13.51 -18.67
C LEU A 63 -8.37 12.51 -17.73
N THR A 64 -9.52 11.93 -18.09
CA THR A 64 -10.20 10.92 -17.26
C THR A 64 -9.35 9.65 -17.17
N VAL A 65 -8.79 9.17 -18.28
CA VAL A 65 -7.88 8.03 -18.30
C VAL A 65 -6.62 8.33 -17.48
N ALA A 66 -6.04 9.52 -17.63
CA ALA A 66 -4.89 9.94 -16.84
C ALA A 66 -5.22 10.00 -15.34
N ILE A 67 -6.37 10.55 -14.95
CA ILE A 67 -6.82 10.60 -13.56
C ILE A 67 -7.07 9.19 -13.01
N VAL A 68 -7.78 8.33 -13.74
CA VAL A 68 -8.04 6.94 -13.33
C VAL A 68 -6.73 6.16 -13.22
N PHE A 69 -5.80 6.37 -14.15
CA PHE A 69 -4.47 5.76 -14.10
C PHE A 69 -3.68 6.26 -12.88
N THR A 70 -3.65 7.57 -12.61
CA THR A 70 -2.99 8.14 -11.43
C THR A 70 -3.63 7.65 -10.13
N ILE A 71 -4.96 7.55 -10.07
CA ILE A 71 -5.67 6.97 -8.92
C ILE A 71 -5.33 5.49 -8.78
N ALA A 72 -5.31 4.71 -9.86
CA ALA A 72 -4.97 3.28 -9.81
C ALA A 72 -3.50 3.01 -9.40
N VAL A 73 -2.58 3.88 -9.84
CA VAL A 73 -1.17 3.85 -9.43
C VAL A 73 -1.05 4.24 -7.96
N GLY A 74 -1.55 5.42 -7.58
CA GLY A 74 -1.43 5.95 -6.22
C GLY A 74 -2.20 5.15 -5.18
N ALA A 75 -3.31 4.54 -5.55
CA ALA A 75 -4.11 3.76 -4.60
C ALA A 75 -3.61 2.32 -4.43
N GLY A 76 -2.54 1.90 -5.12
CA GLY A 76 -1.88 0.64 -4.75
C GLY A 76 -0.39 0.72 -4.51
N THR A 77 0.14 1.92 -4.32
CA THR A 77 1.26 2.02 -3.40
C THR A 77 0.64 2.00 -2.01
N SER A 78 0.93 0.95 -1.23
CA SER A 78 0.67 1.01 0.20
C SER A 78 1.57 2.10 0.80
N THR A 79 1.11 2.74 1.87
CA THR A 79 1.92 3.64 2.69
C THR A 79 2.19 3.06 4.07
N ALA A 80 1.73 1.83 4.34
CA ALA A 80 2.00 1.14 5.59
C ALA A 80 3.50 0.81 5.68
N ALA A 81 4.09 1.08 6.85
CA ALA A 81 5.46 0.69 7.13
C ALA A 81 5.62 -0.83 6.98
N PHE A 82 6.80 -1.26 6.54
CA PHE A 82 7.15 -2.66 6.31
C PHE A 82 6.30 -3.40 5.26
N GLY A 83 5.39 -2.71 4.56
CA GLY A 83 4.48 -3.32 3.60
C GLY A 83 5.18 -3.83 2.33
N PRO A 84 4.83 -5.05 1.83
CA PRO A 84 5.45 -5.66 0.64
C PRO A 84 5.08 -4.97 -0.69
N PHE A 85 4.14 -4.02 -0.65
CA PHE A 85 3.74 -3.17 -1.78
C PHE A 85 3.94 -1.68 -1.49
N THR A 86 4.72 -1.35 -0.46
CA THR A 86 5.10 0.01 -0.11
C THR A 86 6.45 0.31 -0.76
N PRO A 87 6.53 1.17 -1.81
CA PRO A 87 7.78 1.48 -2.50
C PRO A 87 8.55 2.64 -1.84
N SER A 88 8.01 3.25 -0.77
CA SER A 88 8.75 4.25 0.01
C SER A 88 9.90 3.60 0.76
N TRP A 89 10.77 4.43 1.33
CA TRP A 89 11.99 4.02 2.03
C TRP A 89 11.73 3.03 3.19
N GLU A 90 10.53 3.06 3.79
CA GLU A 90 10.11 2.25 4.94
C GLU A 90 9.36 0.95 4.56
N GLY A 91 9.16 0.67 3.27
CA GLY A 91 8.47 -0.55 2.81
C GLY A 91 9.41 -1.70 2.44
N THR A 92 8.87 -2.88 2.13
CA THR A 92 9.63 -4.11 1.82
C THR A 92 9.49 -4.57 0.36
N THR A 93 9.11 -3.65 -0.54
CA THR A 93 8.89 -3.92 -1.97
C THR A 93 10.13 -4.51 -2.64
N GLU A 94 11.33 -3.97 -2.36
CA GLU A 94 12.57 -4.45 -2.97
C GLU A 94 12.93 -5.86 -2.50
N LEU A 95 12.72 -6.19 -1.23
CA LEU A 95 12.93 -7.55 -0.72
C LEU A 95 12.02 -8.54 -1.46
N ARG A 96 10.72 -8.23 -1.53
CA ARG A 96 9.74 -9.06 -2.26
C ARG A 96 10.15 -9.26 -3.72
N GLU A 97 10.60 -8.21 -4.40
CA GLU A 97 11.02 -8.29 -5.80
C GLU A 97 12.26 -9.17 -5.97
N ARG A 98 13.28 -9.04 -5.10
CA ARG A 98 14.47 -9.88 -5.13
C ARG A 98 14.16 -11.36 -4.90
N LEU A 99 13.21 -11.65 -4.00
CA LEU A 99 12.76 -13.02 -3.75
C LEU A 99 11.96 -13.58 -4.94
N ALA A 100 11.15 -12.74 -5.58
CA ALA A 100 10.34 -13.14 -6.74
C ALA A 100 11.14 -13.21 -8.06
N ASP A 101 12.36 -12.66 -8.09
CA ASP A 101 13.27 -12.77 -9.23
C ASP A 101 13.86 -14.19 -9.38
N ASP A 102 13.83 -14.99 -8.31
CA ASP A 102 14.19 -16.41 -8.36
C ASP A 102 13.01 -17.23 -8.91
N PRO A 103 13.14 -17.90 -10.08
CA PRO A 103 12.06 -18.67 -10.67
C PRO A 103 11.70 -19.95 -9.88
N GLU A 104 12.54 -20.38 -8.93
CA GLU A 104 12.30 -21.55 -8.08
C GLU A 104 11.54 -21.17 -6.79
N THR A 105 11.42 -19.88 -6.47
CA THR A 105 10.74 -19.38 -5.27
C THR A 105 9.33 -18.88 -5.59
N ASP A 106 8.31 -19.44 -4.94
CA ASP A 106 6.94 -18.87 -4.99
C ASP A 106 6.74 -17.87 -3.83
N VAL A 107 6.50 -16.60 -4.17
CA VAL A 107 6.30 -15.52 -3.19
C VAL A 107 4.82 -15.19 -3.06
N GLU A 108 4.24 -15.48 -1.89
CA GLU A 108 2.84 -15.22 -1.57
C GLU A 108 2.71 -14.17 -0.45
N ILE A 109 1.57 -13.46 -0.43
CA ILE A 109 1.23 -12.50 0.63
C ILE A 109 0.02 -13.04 1.37
N LEU A 110 0.19 -13.39 2.64
CA LEU A 110 -0.88 -13.90 3.49
C LEU A 110 -1.56 -12.75 4.22
N ARG A 111 -2.88 -12.66 4.09
CA ARG A 111 -3.66 -11.59 4.75
C ARG A 111 -4.46 -12.10 5.94
N GLU A 112 -4.65 -13.40 6.02
CA GLU A 112 -5.35 -14.05 7.12
C GLU A 112 -4.54 -15.28 7.53
N THR A 113 -4.40 -15.54 8.83
CA THR A 113 -3.62 -16.71 9.28
C THR A 113 -4.32 -18.05 8.95
N THR A 114 -5.61 -18.03 8.58
CA THR A 114 -6.34 -19.20 8.07
C THR A 114 -5.64 -19.83 6.87
N GLU A 115 -4.93 -19.01 6.10
CA GLU A 115 -4.15 -19.38 4.95
C GLU A 115 -2.96 -20.34 5.24
N TYR A 116 -2.45 -20.37 6.47
CA TYR A 116 -1.44 -21.35 6.87
C TYR A 116 -1.99 -22.78 6.87
N GLY A 117 -3.27 -22.97 7.23
CA GLY A 117 -3.87 -24.29 7.41
C GLY A 117 -4.15 -25.06 6.12
N ASP A 118 -4.18 -24.35 4.99
CA ASP A 118 -4.49 -24.93 3.67
C ASP A 118 -3.24 -25.29 2.86
N ARG A 119 -2.04 -25.01 3.38
CA ARG A 119 -0.77 -25.07 2.64
C ARG A 119 0.25 -25.99 3.33
N GLN A 120 1.27 -26.39 2.57
CA GLN A 120 2.35 -27.25 3.06
C GLN A 120 3.36 -26.42 3.86
N ALA A 121 3.63 -26.83 5.11
CA ALA A 121 4.55 -26.13 6.00
C ALA A 121 6.03 -26.44 5.69
N ASP A 122 6.36 -27.70 5.45
CA ASP A 122 7.72 -28.12 5.09
C ASP A 122 8.21 -27.43 3.81
N GLY A 123 9.45 -26.91 3.85
CA GLY A 123 10.03 -26.11 2.76
C GLY A 123 9.44 -24.71 2.59
N THR A 124 8.61 -24.24 3.54
CA THR A 124 7.99 -22.91 3.48
C THR A 124 8.53 -21.99 4.57
N ILE A 125 8.73 -20.72 4.21
CA ILE A 125 9.23 -19.68 5.11
C ILE A 125 8.19 -18.57 5.23
N ALA A 126 7.90 -18.14 6.44
CA ALA A 126 7.00 -17.03 6.69
C ALA A 126 7.73 -15.88 7.38
N PHE A 127 7.69 -14.70 6.75
CA PHE A 127 8.17 -13.45 7.30
C PHE A 127 7.03 -12.73 8.02
N VAL A 128 7.20 -12.51 9.33
CA VAL A 128 6.35 -11.65 10.16
C VAL A 128 7.19 -10.44 10.55
N VAL A 129 6.86 -9.27 10.02
CA VAL A 129 7.65 -8.04 10.22
C VAL A 129 6.87 -7.07 11.10
N SER A 130 7.36 -6.82 12.32
CA SER A 130 6.81 -5.86 13.29
C SER A 130 5.28 -5.97 13.43
N PRO A 131 4.74 -7.06 14.00
CA PRO A 131 3.30 -7.21 14.15
C PRO A 131 2.74 -6.10 15.05
N GLU A 132 1.69 -5.44 14.56
CA GLU A 132 1.06 -4.27 15.21
C GLU A 132 -0.22 -4.66 15.97
N GLN A 133 -0.70 -5.88 15.76
CA GLN A 133 -1.87 -6.44 16.41
C GLN A 133 -1.51 -7.75 17.10
N SER A 134 -2.11 -7.99 18.27
CA SER A 134 -1.99 -9.26 18.97
C SER A 134 -2.67 -10.37 18.18
N TYR A 135 -2.05 -11.55 18.16
CA TYR A 135 -2.64 -12.76 17.59
C TYR A 135 -3.68 -13.30 18.58
N ASP A 136 -4.87 -13.65 18.09
CA ASP A 136 -5.82 -14.38 18.93
C ASP A 136 -5.41 -15.85 19.09
N ASP A 137 -6.02 -16.57 20.04
CA ASP A 137 -5.68 -17.98 20.32
C ASP A 137 -5.73 -18.87 19.05
N ALA A 138 -6.65 -18.57 18.13
CA ALA A 138 -6.84 -19.35 16.91
C ALA A 138 -5.77 -19.00 15.86
N ASP A 139 -5.44 -17.72 15.70
CA ASP A 139 -4.33 -17.22 14.88
C ASP A 139 -3.00 -17.80 15.36
N ALA A 140 -2.69 -17.63 16.64
CA ALA A 140 -1.50 -18.18 17.30
C ALA A 140 -1.38 -19.69 17.11
N THR A 141 -2.49 -20.43 17.24
CA THR A 141 -2.51 -21.88 17.02
C THR A 141 -2.20 -22.27 15.58
N ARG A 142 -2.64 -21.48 14.59
CA ARG A 142 -2.35 -21.77 13.17
C ARG A 142 -0.88 -21.56 12.85
N VAL A 143 -0.30 -20.46 13.33
CA VAL A 143 1.14 -20.17 13.15
C VAL A 143 1.99 -21.19 13.90
N ARG A 144 1.63 -21.54 15.14
CA ARG A 144 2.31 -22.60 15.91
C ARG A 144 2.35 -23.92 15.15
N ARG A 145 1.21 -24.38 14.62
CA ARG A 145 1.15 -25.62 13.83
C ARG A 145 2.02 -25.56 12.58
N PHE A 146 2.02 -24.43 11.88
CA PHE A 146 2.89 -24.24 10.73
C PHE A 146 4.37 -24.46 11.09
N VAL A 147 4.83 -23.94 12.23
CA VAL A 147 6.20 -24.18 12.70
C VAL A 147 6.38 -25.64 13.12
N GLU A 148 5.45 -26.19 13.92
CA GLU A 148 5.52 -27.57 14.39
C GLU A 148 5.58 -28.59 13.24
N ASP A 149 4.90 -28.31 12.12
CA ASP A 149 4.81 -29.15 10.92
C ASP A 149 5.99 -28.95 9.93
N GLY A 150 7.06 -28.25 10.34
CA GLY A 150 8.30 -28.11 9.55
C GLY A 150 8.53 -26.74 8.90
N GLY A 151 7.62 -25.79 9.09
CA GLY A 151 7.76 -24.43 8.58
C GLY A 151 8.87 -23.63 9.29
N THR A 152 9.43 -22.66 8.59
CA THR A 152 10.34 -21.68 9.20
C THR A 152 9.63 -20.35 9.39
N LEU A 153 9.52 -19.89 10.63
CA LEU A 153 8.98 -18.56 10.95
C LEU A 153 10.11 -17.59 11.24
N VAL A 154 10.18 -16.49 10.49
CA VAL A 154 11.14 -15.41 10.71
C VAL A 154 10.39 -14.19 11.22
N VAL A 155 10.61 -13.86 12.49
CA VAL A 155 9.97 -12.74 13.18
C VAL A 155 10.96 -11.60 13.30
N PHE A 156 10.61 -10.43 12.78
CA PHE A 156 11.34 -9.20 13.03
C PHE A 156 10.58 -8.32 13.99
N ASP A 157 11.24 -7.88 15.05
CA ASP A 157 10.70 -6.86 15.93
C ASP A 157 11.86 -6.15 16.65
N ASN A 158 11.61 -4.96 17.16
CA ASN A 158 12.53 -4.22 18.00
C ASN A 158 11.84 -3.67 19.26
N PHE A 159 10.82 -2.84 19.06
CA PHE A 159 10.09 -2.13 20.11
C PHE A 159 8.59 -2.41 20.06
N GLY A 160 8.14 -3.26 19.14
CA GLY A 160 6.75 -3.67 19.02
C GLY A 160 6.30 -4.46 20.24
N THR A 161 5.01 -4.37 20.52
CA THR A 161 4.41 -5.04 21.68
C THR A 161 4.10 -6.51 21.43
N HIS A 162 4.09 -6.96 20.17
CA HIS A 162 3.52 -8.25 19.79
C HIS A 162 4.51 -9.27 19.24
N GLY A 163 5.75 -8.91 18.88
CA GLY A 163 6.73 -9.89 18.41
C GLY A 163 7.07 -10.93 19.47
N ASN A 164 7.21 -10.51 20.73
CA ASN A 164 7.43 -11.43 21.85
C ASN A 164 6.21 -12.34 22.13
N ASP A 165 4.99 -11.83 21.91
CA ASP A 165 3.77 -12.64 22.03
C ASP A 165 3.79 -13.75 20.97
N VAL A 166 4.09 -13.41 19.70
CA VAL A 166 4.21 -14.39 18.61
C VAL A 166 5.28 -15.43 18.92
N LEU A 167 6.47 -15.03 19.36
CA LEU A 167 7.55 -15.96 19.72
C LEU A 167 7.13 -16.90 20.87
N ALA A 168 6.49 -16.37 21.91
CA ALA A 168 5.99 -17.17 23.02
C ALA A 168 4.89 -18.14 22.59
N ASP A 169 3.98 -17.67 21.74
CA ASP A 169 2.88 -18.47 21.24
C ASP A 169 3.37 -19.63 20.40
N VAL A 170 4.34 -19.45 19.51
CA VAL A 170 4.87 -20.58 18.72
C VAL A 170 5.75 -21.53 19.54
N GLY A 171 6.09 -21.18 20.78
CA GLY A 171 6.90 -22.02 21.67
C GLY A 171 8.40 -21.80 21.52
N ALA A 172 8.82 -20.67 20.96
CA ALA A 172 10.22 -20.25 20.94
C ALA A 172 10.63 -19.69 22.32
N ASP A 173 11.89 -19.88 22.69
CA ASP A 173 12.50 -19.34 23.92
C ASP A 173 13.05 -17.92 23.72
N SER A 174 13.43 -17.55 22.49
CA SER A 174 14.06 -16.27 22.19
C SER A 174 13.14 -15.07 22.47
N ARG A 175 13.66 -13.97 23.01
CA ARG A 175 12.87 -12.75 23.29
C ARG A 175 13.60 -11.47 22.86
N PHE A 176 12.86 -10.54 22.28
CA PHE A 176 13.32 -9.18 22.03
C PHE A 176 13.45 -8.41 23.35
N ASP A 177 14.60 -7.78 23.56
CA ASP A 177 14.94 -7.06 24.81
C ASP A 177 14.16 -5.74 24.94
N GLY A 178 13.92 -5.04 23.83
CA GLY A 178 13.20 -3.77 23.77
C GLY A 178 14.07 -2.53 24.01
N ARG A 179 15.30 -2.67 24.49
CA ARG A 179 16.27 -1.55 24.53
C ARG A 179 16.98 -1.37 23.20
N VAL A 180 17.39 -0.15 22.89
CA VAL A 180 18.09 0.20 21.65
C VAL A 180 19.55 -0.22 21.77
N VAL A 181 20.04 -0.95 20.78
CA VAL A 181 21.46 -1.27 20.67
C VAL A 181 22.20 -0.09 20.05
N ARG A 182 23.18 0.44 20.77
CA ARG A 182 24.08 1.49 20.32
C ARG A 182 25.50 0.95 20.24
N ASP A 183 26.23 1.29 19.18
CA ASP A 183 27.66 1.02 19.05
C ASP A 183 28.41 2.26 18.57
N ASP A 184 29.25 2.83 19.43
CA ASP A 184 30.07 4.02 19.10
C ASP A 184 31.34 3.68 18.28
N HIS A 185 31.62 2.39 18.05
CA HIS A 185 32.86 1.92 17.43
C HIS A 185 32.64 1.24 16.08
N ARG A 186 31.56 0.45 15.93
CA ARG A 186 31.21 -0.26 14.69
C ARG A 186 29.78 0.05 14.27
N TYR A 187 29.65 1.02 13.36
CA TYR A 187 28.35 1.47 12.88
C TYR A 187 28.40 1.95 11.43
N ASP A 188 27.23 2.06 10.81
CA ASP A 188 27.00 2.61 9.48
C ASP A 188 26.16 3.89 9.59
N GLY A 189 26.68 5.05 9.18
CA GLY A 189 25.91 6.31 9.23
C GLY A 189 25.74 6.94 10.63
N GLY A 190 25.67 6.15 11.71
CA GLY A 190 25.71 6.64 13.09
C GLY A 190 25.56 5.55 14.15
N PRO A 191 25.81 5.84 15.46
CA PRO A 191 25.89 4.82 16.51
C PRO A 191 24.61 3.99 16.76
N LEU A 192 23.45 4.47 16.32
CA LEU A 192 22.17 3.73 16.39
C LEU A 192 21.92 2.83 15.18
N MET A 193 22.91 2.75 14.28
CA MET A 193 22.97 1.83 13.15
C MET A 193 24.20 0.92 13.29
N PRO A 194 24.26 0.09 14.34
CA PRO A 194 25.42 -0.76 14.59
C PRO A 194 25.61 -1.80 13.48
N ILE A 195 26.86 -2.19 13.24
CA ILE A 195 27.18 -3.29 12.32
C ILE A 195 27.32 -4.58 13.13
N ALA A 196 26.41 -5.53 12.91
CA ALA A 196 26.48 -6.86 13.50
C ALA A 196 27.37 -7.80 12.67
N GLN A 197 28.00 -8.77 13.32
CA GLN A 197 28.87 -9.76 12.71
C GLN A 197 28.32 -11.16 12.93
N ARG A 198 28.53 -12.01 11.93
CA ARG A 198 28.17 -13.41 11.99
C ARG A 198 28.88 -14.09 13.17
N SER A 199 28.10 -14.78 13.99
CA SER A 199 28.56 -15.42 15.23
C SER A 199 28.77 -16.92 15.09
N ALA A 200 28.08 -17.56 14.15
CA ALA A 200 28.19 -19.00 13.90
C ALA A 200 28.10 -19.31 12.40
N ASP A 201 28.67 -20.44 11.97
CA ASP A 201 28.43 -21.01 10.65
C ASP A 201 27.05 -21.69 10.67
N HIS A 202 26.10 -21.14 9.92
CA HIS A 202 24.74 -21.69 9.77
C HIS A 202 24.25 -21.53 8.32
N PRO A 203 23.41 -22.43 7.77
CA PRO A 203 22.83 -22.26 6.44
C PRO A 203 22.25 -20.86 6.19
N TYR A 204 21.47 -20.33 7.14
CA TYR A 204 20.91 -18.96 7.11
C TYR A 204 21.93 -17.81 7.19
N THR A 205 23.23 -18.10 7.27
CA THR A 205 24.31 -17.10 7.29
C THR A 205 25.30 -17.28 6.15
N ALA A 206 25.09 -18.27 5.27
CA ALA A 206 26.06 -18.66 4.25
C ALA A 206 26.44 -17.53 3.26
N GLY A 207 25.54 -16.57 3.05
CA GLY A 207 25.75 -15.42 2.16
C GLY A 207 26.07 -14.10 2.85
N ALA A 208 26.11 -14.05 4.19
CA ALA A 208 26.19 -12.79 4.92
C ALA A 208 27.17 -12.87 6.09
N GLU A 209 28.15 -11.97 6.12
CA GLU A 209 29.14 -11.87 7.19
C GLU A 209 28.84 -10.68 8.12
N ARG A 210 28.21 -9.62 7.58
CA ARG A 210 27.89 -8.40 8.32
C ARG A 210 26.51 -7.87 7.97
N LEU A 211 25.78 -7.46 9.00
CA LEU A 211 24.48 -6.81 8.86
C LEU A 211 24.57 -5.35 9.30
N SER A 212 23.98 -4.45 8.52
CA SER A 212 23.81 -3.05 8.90
C SER A 212 22.42 -2.90 9.52
N LEU A 213 22.40 -2.59 10.80
CA LEU A 213 21.17 -2.43 11.59
C LEU A 213 20.73 -0.97 11.61
N ASN A 214 19.49 -0.69 12.01
CA ASN A 214 18.99 0.66 12.22
C ASN A 214 17.89 0.70 13.29
N TYR A 215 18.24 1.23 14.47
CA TYR A 215 17.41 1.18 15.69
C TYR A 215 17.04 -0.25 16.08
N ALA A 216 18.03 -1.13 16.13
CA ALA A 216 17.87 -2.52 16.55
C ALA A 216 17.72 -2.67 18.07
N THR A 217 17.14 -3.80 18.47
CA THR A 217 17.19 -4.34 19.84
C THR A 217 18.01 -5.62 19.90
N ALA A 218 18.41 -6.01 21.12
CA ALA A 218 19.02 -7.31 21.36
C ALA A 218 17.97 -8.42 21.40
N VAL A 219 18.39 -9.64 21.07
CA VAL A 219 17.60 -10.85 21.19
C VAL A 219 18.21 -11.72 22.29
N ASP A 220 17.48 -11.94 23.39
CA ASP A 220 17.83 -12.96 24.38
C ASP A 220 17.58 -14.34 23.76
N PRO A 221 18.59 -15.21 23.62
CA PRO A 221 18.43 -16.54 23.05
C PRO A 221 17.72 -17.55 23.96
N GLY A 222 17.28 -17.17 25.18
CA GLY A 222 16.44 -18.02 26.04
C GLY A 222 17.21 -18.79 27.13
N GLY A 223 18.23 -18.19 27.74
CA GLY A 223 19.01 -18.85 28.83
C GLY A 223 19.09 -18.06 30.15
N GLY A 224 18.29 -16.99 30.28
CA GLY A 224 18.34 -16.07 31.41
C GLY A 224 19.40 -14.95 31.24
N PRO A 225 19.54 -14.05 32.23
CA PRO A 225 20.28 -12.78 32.09
C PRO A 225 21.79 -12.91 31.79
N ASP A 226 22.36 -14.13 31.80
CA ASP A 226 23.77 -14.40 31.52
C ASP A 226 24.01 -15.13 30.17
N ALA A 227 22.96 -15.39 29.38
CA ALA A 227 23.00 -16.23 28.18
C ALA A 227 23.57 -15.52 26.95
N ASN A 228 24.84 -15.12 26.99
CA ASN A 228 25.43 -14.31 25.93
C ASN A 228 25.80 -15.10 24.65
N ARG A 229 25.60 -16.43 24.57
CA ARG A 229 26.00 -17.21 23.37
C ARG A 229 25.13 -18.41 22.99
N THR A 230 24.28 -18.93 23.87
CA THR A 230 23.45 -20.11 23.59
C THR A 230 22.34 -20.17 24.64
N SER A 231 21.14 -20.65 24.26
CA SER A 231 20.10 -21.03 25.24
C SER A 231 20.69 -22.01 26.26
N ALA A 232 20.15 -22.00 27.48
CA ALA A 232 20.56 -22.91 28.56
C ALA A 232 20.50 -24.39 28.13
N ASP A 233 19.62 -24.72 27.19
CA ASP A 233 19.37 -26.07 26.70
C ASP A 233 20.09 -26.38 25.36
N GLY A 234 20.83 -25.43 24.81
CA GLY A 234 21.59 -25.62 23.57
C GLY A 234 20.76 -25.61 22.28
N ASN A 235 19.46 -25.33 22.36
CA ASN A 235 18.53 -25.35 21.22
C ASN A 235 18.62 -24.09 20.33
N THR A 236 19.12 -22.99 20.88
CA THR A 236 19.20 -21.69 20.20
C THR A 236 20.63 -21.37 19.76
N THR A 237 20.80 -21.06 18.48
CA THR A 237 22.05 -20.60 17.87
C THR A 237 21.98 -19.10 17.60
N VAL A 238 23.00 -18.36 18.04
CA VAL A 238 23.16 -16.94 17.69
C VAL A 238 23.73 -16.84 16.27
N LEU A 239 22.98 -16.23 15.36
CA LEU A 239 23.39 -16.01 13.97
C LEU A 239 24.27 -14.77 13.83
N PHE A 240 23.83 -13.65 14.41
CA PHE A 240 24.53 -12.37 14.37
C PHE A 240 24.54 -11.70 15.74
N ALA A 241 25.65 -11.04 16.05
CA ALA A 241 25.81 -10.24 17.26
C ALA A 241 26.56 -8.94 16.97
N THR A 242 26.30 -7.91 17.77
CA THR A 242 27.03 -6.64 17.71
C THR A 242 28.45 -6.75 18.25
N SER A 243 29.21 -5.66 18.21
CA SER A 243 30.59 -5.66 18.72
C SER A 243 30.65 -5.74 20.24
N GLU A 244 31.82 -6.10 20.77
CA GLU A 244 32.10 -6.09 22.21
C GLU A 244 32.02 -4.72 22.88
N PHE A 245 31.84 -3.65 22.09
CA PHE A 245 31.71 -2.27 22.56
C PHE A 245 30.28 -1.73 22.51
N ALA A 246 29.33 -2.55 22.04
CA ALA A 246 27.94 -2.15 22.01
C ALA A 246 27.35 -2.01 23.41
N ARG A 247 26.32 -1.17 23.52
CA ARG A 247 25.58 -0.86 24.74
C ARG A 247 24.08 -0.92 24.46
N LEU A 248 23.30 -1.15 25.51
CA LEU A 248 21.86 -1.03 25.48
C LEU A 248 21.45 0.29 26.11
N GLU A 249 20.60 1.03 25.42
CA GLU A 249 20.01 2.30 25.88
C GLU A 249 18.49 2.14 25.92
N ASP A 250 17.84 2.76 26.91
CA ASP A 250 16.38 2.78 26.94
C ASP A 250 15.86 3.56 25.71
N ALA A 251 14.74 3.09 25.14
CA ALA A 251 14.24 3.59 23.86
C ALA A 251 13.81 5.07 23.88
N ASP A 252 13.57 5.64 25.06
CA ASP A 252 13.28 7.06 25.28
C ASP A 252 14.53 7.94 25.42
N GLY A 253 15.73 7.34 25.41
CA GLY A 253 17.01 8.04 25.49
C GLY A 253 17.29 8.68 26.86
N GLU A 254 16.45 8.40 27.86
CA GLU A 254 16.74 8.74 29.24
C GLU A 254 17.74 7.72 29.79
N PRO A 255 18.80 8.15 30.50
CA PRO A 255 19.69 7.20 31.14
C PRO A 255 18.88 6.40 32.15
N GLY A 256 18.73 5.10 31.89
CA GLY A 256 17.99 4.19 32.75
C GLY A 256 18.38 4.40 34.21
N THR A 257 17.40 4.74 35.04
CA THR A 257 17.58 4.95 36.48
C THR A 257 18.02 3.69 37.23
N ASP A 258 18.04 2.55 36.54
CA ASP A 258 18.55 1.28 37.03
C ASP A 258 20.07 1.19 36.81
N ASP A 259 20.82 1.01 37.90
CA ASP A 259 22.27 0.77 38.00
C ASP A 259 22.79 -0.42 37.13
N ARG A 260 21.91 -1.08 36.36
CA ARG A 260 22.24 -2.14 35.40
C ARG A 260 22.52 -1.63 33.99
N SER A 261 22.08 -0.42 33.64
CA SER A 261 22.15 0.14 32.28
C SER A 261 23.53 0.71 31.91
N MET A 262 24.35 1.08 32.92
CA MET A 262 25.62 1.76 32.67
C MET A 262 26.83 0.83 32.52
N ASP A 263 26.72 -0.46 32.87
CA ASP A 263 27.89 -1.34 33.03
C ASP A 263 27.95 -2.58 32.13
N SER A 264 26.87 -2.98 31.44
CA SER A 264 26.96 -4.08 30.47
C SER A 264 27.34 -3.55 29.09
N VAL A 265 28.63 -3.62 28.78
CA VAL A 265 29.13 -3.50 27.42
C VAL A 265 29.38 -4.92 26.92
N GLY A 266 28.93 -5.23 25.71
CA GLY A 266 29.18 -6.55 25.16
C GLY A 266 28.61 -6.74 23.77
N PRO A 267 29.01 -7.84 23.12
CA PRO A 267 28.29 -8.27 21.94
C PRO A 267 26.87 -8.62 22.39
N TYR A 268 25.89 -8.05 21.71
CA TYR A 268 24.49 -8.40 21.91
C TYR A 268 24.02 -9.23 20.72
N PRO A 269 23.45 -10.43 20.92
CA PRO A 269 22.78 -11.13 19.84
C PRO A 269 21.68 -10.26 19.25
N VAL A 270 21.58 -10.23 17.94
CA VAL A 270 20.56 -9.46 17.20
C VAL A 270 19.78 -10.33 16.22
N ALA A 271 20.28 -11.53 15.93
CA ALA A 271 19.56 -12.54 15.19
C ALA A 271 19.87 -13.92 15.78
N THR A 272 18.83 -14.70 16.06
CA THR A 272 18.92 -16.06 16.61
C THR A 272 18.07 -17.02 15.80
N VAL A 273 18.41 -18.30 15.86
CA VAL A 273 17.58 -19.39 15.33
C VAL A 273 17.46 -20.49 16.36
N GLU A 274 16.28 -21.06 16.51
CA GLU A 274 16.01 -22.20 17.37
C GLU A 274 15.06 -23.20 16.69
N SER A 275 15.11 -24.46 17.14
CA SER A 275 14.25 -25.52 16.61
C SER A 275 12.98 -25.61 17.45
N VAL A 276 11.82 -25.66 16.79
CA VAL A 276 10.50 -25.75 17.44
C VAL A 276 9.68 -26.78 16.68
N GLY A 277 9.33 -27.89 17.33
CA GLY A 277 8.74 -29.05 16.66
C GLY A 277 9.67 -29.58 15.55
N ASP A 278 9.13 -29.81 14.35
CA ASP A 278 9.91 -30.21 13.18
C ASP A 278 10.46 -28.99 12.39
N GLY A 279 10.04 -27.77 12.73
CA GLY A 279 10.43 -26.53 12.06
C GLY A 279 11.40 -25.67 12.86
N ARG A 280 11.44 -24.38 12.51
CA ARG A 280 12.38 -23.41 13.09
C ARG A 280 11.76 -22.04 13.31
N VAL A 281 12.27 -21.34 14.30
CA VAL A 281 11.96 -19.93 14.55
C VAL A 281 13.24 -19.12 14.50
N VAL A 282 13.21 -18.03 13.73
CA VAL A 282 14.29 -17.06 13.61
C VAL A 282 13.80 -15.74 14.15
N ALA A 283 14.44 -15.22 15.20
CA ALA A 283 14.13 -13.91 15.74
C ALA A 283 15.20 -12.92 15.29
N VAL A 284 14.79 -11.77 14.74
CA VAL A 284 15.68 -10.71 14.26
C VAL A 284 15.27 -9.39 14.91
N GLY A 285 16.16 -8.83 15.73
CA GLY A 285 15.92 -7.65 16.57
C GLY A 285 15.77 -6.32 15.83
N ASP A 286 15.51 -6.33 14.52
CA ASP A 286 15.45 -5.13 13.71
C ASP A 286 14.61 -5.35 12.44
N PRO A 287 13.36 -4.85 12.38
CA PRO A 287 12.50 -4.95 11.20
C PRO A 287 12.98 -4.08 10.04
N SER A 288 13.82 -3.07 10.29
CA SER A 288 14.34 -2.20 9.24
C SER A 288 15.30 -2.92 8.30
N LEU A 289 15.91 -4.05 8.69
CA LEU A 289 16.70 -4.89 7.78
C LEU A 289 15.98 -5.22 6.47
N ALA A 290 14.66 -5.39 6.53
CA ALA A 290 13.83 -5.73 5.39
C ALA A 290 13.41 -4.52 4.53
N VAL A 291 13.60 -3.27 5.01
CA VAL A 291 13.07 -2.09 4.30
C VAL A 291 13.96 -1.67 3.14
N ASN A 292 13.35 -1.03 2.13
CA ASN A 292 14.00 -0.56 0.90
C ASN A 292 15.22 0.35 1.19
N ALA A 293 15.19 1.15 2.25
CA ALA A 293 16.31 2.03 2.61
C ALA A 293 17.55 1.29 3.16
N MET A 294 17.36 0.07 3.65
CA MET A 294 18.36 -0.70 4.40
C MET A 294 18.78 -1.99 3.69
N ILE A 295 17.97 -2.51 2.78
CA ILE A 295 18.20 -3.80 2.12
C ILE A 295 19.54 -3.87 1.38
N ASP A 296 20.01 -2.76 0.82
CA ASP A 296 21.29 -2.64 0.09
C ASP A 296 22.51 -2.32 0.97
N ARG A 297 22.34 -2.28 2.29
CA ARG A 297 23.43 -1.97 3.22
C ARG A 297 24.09 -3.25 3.71
N GLU A 298 25.42 -3.27 3.69
CA GLU A 298 26.25 -4.44 4.02
C GLU A 298 25.70 -5.72 3.33
N ASP A 299 25.53 -6.83 4.06
CA ASP A 299 25.03 -8.10 3.49
C ASP A 299 23.53 -8.33 3.80
N ASN A 300 22.75 -7.28 4.10
CA ASN A 300 21.34 -7.39 4.51
C ASN A 300 20.50 -8.17 3.48
N ALA A 301 20.59 -7.82 2.20
CA ALA A 301 19.90 -8.55 1.13
C ALA A 301 20.31 -10.02 1.08
N ALA A 302 21.60 -10.32 1.19
CA ALA A 302 22.10 -11.69 1.10
C ALA A 302 21.60 -12.54 2.28
N PHE A 303 21.54 -11.98 3.50
CA PHE A 303 20.94 -12.65 4.65
C PHE A 303 19.46 -12.97 4.42
N LEU A 304 18.67 -11.99 3.97
CA LEU A 304 17.23 -12.15 3.80
C LEU A 304 16.86 -13.08 2.64
N THR A 305 17.63 -13.07 1.54
CA THR A 305 17.39 -13.98 0.42
C THR A 305 17.95 -15.38 0.66
N THR A 306 18.88 -15.56 1.62
CA THR A 306 19.37 -16.91 1.99
C THR A 306 18.24 -17.80 2.50
N PHE A 307 17.23 -17.22 3.18
CA PHE A 307 16.06 -17.98 3.60
C PHE A 307 15.38 -18.66 2.41
N ALA A 308 15.12 -17.92 1.32
CA ALA A 308 14.49 -18.49 0.12
C ALA A 308 15.34 -19.57 -0.58
N ALA A 309 16.65 -19.61 -0.37
CA ALA A 309 17.49 -20.65 -0.97
C ALA A 309 17.23 -22.06 -0.40
N ASP A 310 16.68 -22.15 0.82
CA ASP A 310 16.33 -23.41 1.49
C ASP A 310 14.84 -23.78 1.34
N GLY A 311 13.99 -22.89 0.79
CA GLY A 311 12.54 -23.07 0.75
C GLY A 311 11.94 -22.89 -0.65
N ASP A 312 10.94 -23.71 -0.98
CA ASP A 312 10.21 -23.61 -2.24
C ASP A 312 9.24 -22.41 -2.24
N ARG A 313 8.86 -21.92 -1.04
CA ARG A 313 7.83 -20.88 -0.86
C ARG A 313 8.17 -19.90 0.23
N VAL A 314 7.87 -18.62 -0.04
CA VAL A 314 8.05 -17.52 0.90
C VAL A 314 6.74 -16.78 1.09
N TYR A 315 6.31 -16.67 2.33
CA TYR A 315 5.12 -15.96 2.76
C TYR A 315 5.51 -14.64 3.41
N PHE A 316 4.90 -13.56 2.94
CA PHE A 316 4.85 -12.32 3.70
C PHE A 316 3.53 -12.28 4.47
N ASP A 317 3.59 -12.50 5.77
CA ASP A 317 2.43 -12.44 6.64
C ASP A 317 2.15 -10.99 7.02
N VAL A 318 1.05 -10.46 6.47
CA VAL A 318 0.56 -9.11 6.77
C VAL A 318 -0.77 -9.14 7.51
N SER A 319 -1.16 -10.30 8.05
CA SER A 319 -2.45 -10.49 8.72
C SER A 319 -2.62 -9.63 9.97
N HIS A 320 -1.51 -9.35 10.66
CA HIS A 320 -1.44 -8.56 11.89
C HIS A 320 -0.53 -7.32 11.75
N ALA A 321 -0.25 -6.90 10.52
CA ALA A 321 0.45 -5.63 10.24
C ALA A 321 -0.50 -4.42 10.46
N GLU A 322 0.02 -3.19 10.35
CA GLU A 322 -0.82 -1.98 10.39
C GLU A 322 -2.03 -2.12 9.46
N GLU A 323 -3.23 -1.84 9.97
CA GLU A 323 -4.46 -1.94 9.17
C GLU A 323 -4.36 -1.03 7.94
N LEU A 324 -4.27 -1.66 6.77
CA LEU A 324 -4.40 -0.98 5.50
C LEU A 324 -5.77 -0.28 5.45
N PRO A 325 -5.85 1.04 5.20
CA PRO A 325 -7.13 1.73 5.07
C PRO A 325 -8.06 0.97 4.09
N PRO A 326 -9.39 0.98 4.27
CA PRO A 326 -10.32 0.11 3.50
C PRO A 326 -10.16 0.19 1.98
N LEU A 327 -9.73 1.35 1.47
CA LEU A 327 -9.44 1.57 0.06
C LEU A 327 -8.17 0.84 -0.42
N ALA A 328 -7.13 0.77 0.41
CA ALA A 328 -5.92 -0.01 0.12
C ALA A 328 -6.25 -1.51 0.07
N ASN A 329 -7.04 -2.03 1.02
CA ASN A 329 -7.49 -3.43 1.02
C ASN A 329 -8.28 -3.83 -0.25
N LEU A 330 -9.22 -2.98 -0.69
CA LEU A 330 -9.94 -3.18 -1.97
C LEU A 330 -8.97 -3.27 -3.15
N LEU A 331 -7.90 -2.47 -3.10
CA LEU A 331 -6.96 -2.36 -4.21
C LEU A 331 -5.91 -3.46 -4.25
N VAL A 332 -5.47 -3.97 -3.09
CA VAL A 332 -4.66 -5.19 -3.04
C VAL A 332 -5.47 -6.39 -3.57
N THR A 333 -6.76 -6.49 -3.25
CA THR A 333 -7.67 -7.54 -3.80
C THR A 333 -7.86 -7.44 -5.32
N LEU A 334 -7.99 -6.22 -5.84
CA LEU A 334 -7.97 -5.97 -7.29
C LEU A 334 -6.62 -6.34 -7.92
N ARG A 335 -5.50 -6.17 -7.21
CA ARG A 335 -4.15 -6.45 -7.72
C ARG A 335 -3.79 -7.93 -7.75
N GLN A 336 -4.17 -8.68 -6.73
CA GLN A 336 -3.92 -10.13 -6.66
C GLN A 336 -4.84 -10.95 -7.59
N SER A 337 -5.86 -10.34 -8.21
CA SER A 337 -6.79 -11.06 -9.10
C SER A 337 -6.83 -10.46 -10.53
N PRO A 338 -6.02 -10.99 -11.46
CA PRO A 338 -6.09 -10.65 -12.88
C PRO A 338 -7.51 -10.61 -13.50
N PRO A 339 -8.44 -11.55 -13.18
CA PRO A 339 -9.80 -11.51 -13.76
C PRO A 339 -10.63 -10.31 -13.28
N VAL A 340 -10.45 -9.85 -12.04
CA VAL A 340 -11.19 -8.69 -11.52
C VAL A 340 -10.68 -7.41 -12.18
N GLN A 341 -9.38 -7.31 -12.48
CA GLN A 341 -8.80 -6.20 -13.25
C GLN A 341 -9.41 -6.10 -14.65
N ILE A 342 -9.55 -7.23 -15.34
CA ILE A 342 -10.18 -7.30 -16.67
C ILE A 342 -11.63 -6.85 -16.59
N LEU A 343 -12.37 -7.29 -15.56
CA LEU A 343 -13.77 -6.97 -15.37
C LEU A 343 -13.99 -5.47 -15.09
N VAL A 344 -13.18 -4.88 -14.21
CA VAL A 344 -13.21 -3.44 -13.93
C VAL A 344 -12.80 -2.63 -15.16
N GLY A 345 -11.73 -3.02 -15.85
CA GLY A 345 -11.31 -2.39 -17.10
C GLY A 345 -12.42 -2.39 -18.15
N PHE A 346 -13.09 -3.54 -18.32
CA PHE A 346 -14.21 -3.69 -19.25
C PHE A 346 -15.43 -2.85 -18.85
N ALA A 347 -15.74 -2.76 -17.56
CA ALA A 347 -16.84 -1.95 -17.04
C ALA A 347 -16.60 -0.45 -17.27
N VAL A 348 -15.37 0.04 -17.07
CA VAL A 348 -15.00 1.44 -17.33
C VAL A 348 -15.10 1.76 -18.82
N VAL A 349 -14.53 0.91 -19.69
CA VAL A 349 -14.60 1.09 -21.15
C VAL A 349 -16.05 1.03 -21.64
N SER A 350 -16.85 0.09 -21.12
CA SER A 350 -18.27 -0.04 -21.46
C SER A 350 -19.10 1.16 -20.97
N GLY A 351 -18.84 1.65 -19.76
CA GLY A 351 -19.51 2.84 -19.22
C GLY A 351 -19.21 4.09 -20.05
N ILE A 352 -17.96 4.27 -20.46
CA ILE A 352 -17.55 5.37 -21.36
C ILE A 352 -18.23 5.20 -22.73
N GLY A 353 -18.22 4.00 -23.31
CA GLY A 353 -18.88 3.69 -24.59
C GLY A 353 -20.40 3.84 -24.57
N LEU A 354 -21.05 3.61 -23.43
CA LEU A 354 -22.49 3.82 -23.27
C LEU A 354 -22.82 5.30 -23.06
N SER A 355 -21.95 6.06 -22.39
CA SER A 355 -22.14 7.50 -22.16
C SER A 355 -22.05 8.34 -23.44
N THR A 356 -21.32 7.86 -24.45
CA THR A 356 -21.25 8.46 -25.80
C THR A 356 -22.46 8.15 -26.65
N ASN A 357 -23.26 7.13 -26.29
CA ASN A 357 -24.41 6.73 -27.06
C ASN A 357 -25.59 7.70 -26.84
N ARG A 358 -25.98 8.40 -27.91
CA ARG A 358 -27.03 9.45 -27.88
C ARG A 358 -28.36 8.93 -27.32
N ARG A 359 -28.68 7.64 -27.52
CA ARG A 359 -29.91 7.01 -27.02
C ARG A 359 -29.92 6.83 -25.49
N VAL A 360 -28.77 6.49 -24.92
CA VAL A 360 -28.61 6.29 -23.47
C VAL A 360 -28.68 7.61 -22.72
N ARG A 361 -28.07 8.68 -23.25
CA ARG A 361 -28.20 10.03 -22.67
C ARG A 361 -29.64 10.55 -22.70
N ALA A 362 -30.38 10.29 -23.77
CA ALA A 362 -31.79 10.67 -23.87
C ALA A 362 -32.64 9.92 -22.82
N ALA A 363 -32.38 8.62 -22.64
CA ALA A 363 -33.04 7.81 -21.61
C ALA A 363 -32.67 8.28 -20.19
N ALA A 364 -31.39 8.54 -19.91
CA ALA A 364 -30.92 9.01 -18.60
C ALA A 364 -31.45 10.42 -18.24
N ALA A 365 -31.55 11.32 -19.22
CA ALA A 365 -32.16 12.64 -19.02
C ALA A 365 -33.66 12.53 -18.71
N THR A 366 -34.34 11.57 -19.33
CA THR A 366 -35.77 11.29 -19.08
C THR A 366 -35.98 10.69 -17.69
N ALA A 367 -35.09 9.79 -17.27
CA ALA A 367 -35.11 9.20 -15.93
C ALA A 367 -34.84 10.26 -14.84
N ARG A 368 -33.83 11.13 -15.02
CA ARG A 368 -33.53 12.22 -14.07
C ARG A 368 -34.69 13.20 -13.90
N ARG A 369 -35.40 13.52 -14.99
CA ARG A 369 -36.61 14.37 -14.92
C ARG A 369 -37.73 13.70 -14.14
N ARG A 370 -37.92 12.38 -14.30
CA ARG A 370 -38.93 11.62 -13.53
C ARG A 370 -38.56 11.51 -12.04
N TRP A 371 -37.28 11.32 -11.73
CA TRP A 371 -36.80 11.30 -10.35
C TRP A 371 -36.94 12.66 -9.65
N ALA A 372 -36.62 13.77 -10.33
CA ALA A 372 -36.83 15.11 -9.79
C ALA A 372 -38.30 15.41 -9.47
N LEU A 373 -39.22 14.93 -10.31
CA LEU A 373 -40.67 15.06 -10.08
C LEU A 373 -41.18 14.21 -8.90
N LEU A 374 -40.56 13.05 -8.66
CA LEU A 374 -40.89 12.20 -7.52
C LEU A 374 -40.39 12.82 -6.20
N VAL A 375 -39.19 13.41 -6.18
CA VAL A 375 -38.64 14.09 -5.00
C VAL A 375 -39.46 15.36 -4.66
N ASP A 376 -39.82 16.19 -5.65
CA ASP A 376 -40.65 17.39 -5.46
C ASP A 376 -42.09 17.07 -4.99
N SER A 377 -42.63 15.92 -5.40
CA SER A 377 -43.94 15.44 -4.93
C SER A 377 -43.96 15.02 -3.46
N SER A 378 -42.79 14.65 -2.90
CA SER A 378 -42.67 14.29 -1.49
C SER A 378 -42.66 15.50 -0.55
N GLU A 379 -42.12 16.64 -0.99
CA GLU A 379 -42.10 17.88 -0.20
C GLU A 379 -43.47 18.57 -0.19
N ARG A 380 -44.24 18.51 -1.29
CA ARG A 380 -45.60 19.09 -1.35
C ARG A 380 -46.66 18.35 -0.52
N SER A 381 -46.41 17.10 -0.16
CA SER A 381 -47.31 16.33 0.73
C SER A 381 -47.13 16.68 2.21
N ALA A 382 -46.06 17.39 2.59
CA ALA A 382 -45.80 17.78 3.98
C ALA A 382 -46.35 19.18 4.36
N GLY A 383 -46.90 19.94 3.41
CA GLY A 383 -47.21 21.37 3.58
C GLY A 383 -48.67 21.80 3.42
N VAL A 384 -49.66 20.90 3.37
CA VAL A 384 -51.07 21.29 3.15
C VAL A 384 -52.01 20.53 4.09
N ASP A 385 -52.18 21.03 5.32
CA ASP A 385 -53.45 20.94 6.04
C ASP A 385 -53.55 22.05 7.11
N ASP A 386 -53.97 23.25 6.71
CA ASP A 386 -54.70 24.13 7.61
C ASP A 386 -55.56 25.11 6.80
N SER A 387 -56.78 24.71 6.45
CA SER A 387 -57.91 25.60 6.13
C SER A 387 -59.17 24.78 5.80
N ARG A 388 -60.00 24.49 6.81
CA ARG A 388 -61.42 24.20 6.60
C ARG A 388 -62.29 25.08 7.50
N PRO A 389 -63.34 25.75 6.96
CA PRO A 389 -64.24 26.58 7.75
C PRO A 389 -65.58 25.90 8.10
N SER A 390 -66.26 26.50 9.08
CA SER A 390 -67.72 26.48 9.42
C SER A 390 -68.19 25.52 10.52
N PRO A 391 -69.33 25.76 11.23
CA PRO A 391 -70.33 26.85 11.09
C PRO A 391 -70.74 27.55 12.42
N ALA A 392 -71.62 28.55 12.28
CA ALA A 392 -72.19 29.40 13.34
C ALA A 392 -73.53 28.89 13.93
N ARG A 393 -73.91 29.51 15.08
CA ARG A 393 -75.18 29.58 15.86
C ARG A 393 -75.08 28.92 17.25
N GLU A 394 -75.52 29.48 18.38
CA GLU A 394 -76.37 30.63 18.73
C GLU A 394 -76.12 31.04 20.21
N PRO A 395 -76.59 32.21 20.71
CA PRO A 395 -76.25 32.73 22.03
C PRO A 395 -77.42 32.68 23.04
N THR A 396 -77.22 32.25 24.30
CA THR A 396 -78.05 32.75 25.43
C THR A 396 -77.47 32.48 26.85
N ARG A 397 -77.38 33.57 27.63
CA ARG A 397 -77.55 33.77 29.10
C ARG A 397 -76.78 32.94 30.16
N ALA A 398 -75.84 33.65 30.79
CA ALA A 398 -75.78 34.07 32.21
C ALA A 398 -76.35 33.20 33.37
N ALA A 399 -75.42 32.96 34.31
CA ALA A 399 -75.51 33.00 35.79
C ALA A 399 -76.12 31.81 36.57
N VAL A 400 -75.31 31.20 37.45
CA VAL A 400 -75.36 31.29 38.94
C VAL A 400 -74.46 30.22 39.60
N SER A 401 -73.63 30.71 40.53
CA SER A 401 -72.99 30.18 41.77
C SER A 401 -73.04 28.70 42.19
N THR A 402 -71.90 28.18 42.69
CA THR A 402 -71.59 27.64 44.06
C THR A 402 -70.33 26.73 43.94
N GLU A 403 -69.18 27.07 44.52
CA GLU A 403 -68.72 26.89 45.92
C GLU A 403 -68.39 25.42 46.33
N SER A 404 -67.29 25.28 47.09
CA SER A 404 -66.77 24.11 47.83
C SER A 404 -65.56 23.41 47.16
N ASP A 405 -64.30 23.75 47.47
CA ASP A 405 -63.53 23.49 48.72
C ASP A 405 -62.90 22.08 48.75
N ARG A 406 -61.56 22.00 48.58
CA ARG A 406 -60.57 21.31 49.45
C ARG A 406 -59.31 20.77 48.74
N HIS A 407 -58.20 21.00 49.44
CA HIS A 407 -57.00 20.16 49.62
C HIS A 407 -55.79 20.26 48.64
N ARG A 408 -54.77 20.99 49.12
CA ARG A 408 -53.30 20.79 49.03
C ARG A 408 -52.87 19.37 49.56
N PRO A 409 -51.57 18.99 49.60
CA PRO A 409 -50.36 19.31 48.78
C PRO A 409 -49.46 18.06 48.48
N SER A 410 -48.28 18.34 47.90
CA SER A 410 -46.98 17.58 47.94
C SER A 410 -46.93 16.26 47.14
N ASP A 411 -45.83 15.78 46.57
CA ASP A 411 -44.36 15.90 46.72
C ASP A 411 -43.74 15.50 45.34
N SER A 412 -42.65 16.06 44.82
CA SER A 412 -41.21 15.90 45.14
C SER A 412 -40.64 14.48 44.91
N HIS A 413 -39.39 14.44 44.40
CA HIS A 413 -38.53 13.30 43.98
C HIS A 413 -38.77 12.79 42.55
N GLU A 414 -37.78 12.63 41.67
CA GLU A 414 -36.31 12.76 41.71
C GLU A 414 -35.81 12.93 40.26
#